data_AF-A0A2V5KLT7-F1
#
_entry.id   AF-A0A2V5KLT7-F1
#
_cell.length_a   1.000
_cell.length_b   1.000
_cell.length_c   1.000
_cell.angle_alpha   90.00
_cell.angle_beta   90.00
_cell.angle_gamma   90.00
#
_symmetry.space_group_name_H-M   'P 1'
#
loop_
_entity.id
_entity.type
_entity.pdbx_description
1 polymer ?
#
loop_
_entity_poly.entity_id
_entity_poly.type
_entity_poly.pdbx_seq_one_letter_code
_entity_poly.pdbx_strand_id
1 'polypeptide(L)'
;MSRTKAIFAGLVAGLLGGILMTTAMLLLAKLGVGTPLVIIGDRLSVFIPPGPFLSLMGKIGGYNHLKQLGVGSTIAGQLLVAAIVGAIFGLFVRRNPSRIPAIWTTSIFVL
;
A
#
# COMPACT_ATOMS: atom_id res chain seq x y z
N MET A 1 -13.85 22.95 -8.45
CA MET A 1 -13.14 22.37 -7.28
C MET A 1 -11.83 23.12 -7.03
N SER A 2 -11.51 23.51 -5.78
CA SER A 2 -10.24 24.18 -5.46
C SER A 2 -9.06 23.20 -5.48
N ARG A 3 -7.82 23.69 -5.63
CA ARG A 3 -6.61 22.86 -5.68
C ARG A 3 -6.47 22.00 -4.43
N THR A 4 -6.62 22.61 -3.27
CA THR A 4 -6.52 21.95 -1.96
C THR A 4 -7.56 20.85 -1.80
N LYS A 5 -8.82 21.11 -2.19
CA LYS A 5 -9.89 20.10 -2.15
C LYS A 5 -9.56 18.89 -3.04
N ALA A 6 -9.01 19.12 -4.24
CA ALA A 6 -8.67 18.04 -5.16
C ALA A 6 -7.50 17.17 -4.66
N ILE A 7 -6.46 17.80 -4.11
CA ILE A 7 -5.35 17.10 -3.46
C ILE A 7 -5.85 16.25 -2.29
N PHE A 8 -6.68 16.84 -1.42
CA PHE A 8 -7.21 16.15 -0.24
C PHE A 8 -8.11 14.97 -0.64
N ALA A 9 -9.03 15.17 -1.59
CA ALA A 9 -9.88 14.09 -2.10
C ALA A 9 -9.05 12.96 -2.72
N GLY A 10 -8.03 13.31 -3.51
CA GLY A 10 -7.10 12.34 -4.07
C GLY A 10 -6.32 11.58 -3.00
N LEU A 11 -5.83 12.26 -1.97
CA LEU A 11 -5.10 11.65 -0.85
C LEU A 11 -5.99 10.64 -0.10
N VAL A 12 -7.23 11.03 0.22
CA VAL A 12 -8.18 10.15 0.91
C VAL A 12 -8.55 8.95 0.04
N ALA A 13 -8.81 9.16 -1.26
CA ALA A 13 -9.09 8.08 -2.19
C ALA A 13 -7.90 7.10 -2.31
N GLY A 14 -6.68 7.64 -2.40
CA GLY A 14 -5.45 6.85 -2.41
C GLY A 14 -5.25 6.03 -1.14
N LEU A 15 -5.47 6.63 0.05
CA LEU A 15 -5.42 5.91 1.32
C LEU A 15 -6.45 4.79 1.40
N LEU A 16 -7.71 5.06 1.04
CA LEU A 16 -8.77 4.06 1.05
C LEU A 16 -8.45 2.90 0.08
N GLY A 17 -7.98 3.22 -1.14
CA GLY A 17 -7.53 2.21 -2.10
C GLY A 17 -6.37 1.38 -1.55
N GLY A 18 -5.38 2.02 -0.92
CA GLY A 18 -4.26 1.35 -0.27
C GLY A 18 -4.69 0.42 0.88
N ILE A 19 -5.63 0.85 1.72
CA ILE A 19 -6.20 0.05 2.83
C ILE A 19 -6.95 -1.16 2.29
N LEU A 20 -7.79 -0.97 1.27
CA LEU A 20 -8.53 -2.07 0.63
C LEU A 20 -7.58 -3.10 0.03
N MET A 21 -6.56 -2.65 -0.70
CA MET A 21 -5.54 -3.53 -1.28
C MET A 21 -4.76 -4.29 -0.20
N THR A 22 -4.32 -3.62 0.88
CA THR A 22 -3.67 -4.29 2.01
C THR A 22 -4.57 -5.35 2.63
N THR A 23 -5.83 -5.01 2.86
CA THR A 23 -6.82 -5.93 3.44
C THR A 23 -7.01 -7.15 2.56
N ALA A 24 -7.18 -6.96 1.25
CA ALA A 24 -7.29 -8.05 0.29
C ALA A 24 -6.05 -8.97 0.32
N MET A 25 -4.85 -8.38 0.36
CA MET A 25 -3.62 -9.17 0.44
C MET A 25 -3.49 -9.95 1.74
N LEU A 26 -3.94 -9.40 2.88
CA LEU A 26 -3.95 -10.10 4.16
C LEU A 26 -4.97 -11.25 4.18
N LEU A 27 -6.14 -11.06 3.59
CA LEU A 27 -7.15 -12.12 3.44
C LEU A 27 -6.62 -13.26 2.57
N LEU A 28 -5.97 -12.94 1.45
CA LEU A 28 -5.31 -13.93 0.58
C LEU A 28 -4.18 -14.65 1.32
N ALA A 29 -3.37 -13.92 2.10
CA ALA A 29 -2.31 -14.52 2.92
C ALA A 29 -2.87 -15.51 3.95
N LYS A 30 -4.03 -15.23 4.55
CA LYS A 30 -4.72 -16.16 5.45
C LYS A 30 -5.12 -17.46 4.77
N LEU A 31 -5.39 -17.41 3.46
CA LEU A 31 -5.68 -18.59 2.63
C LEU A 31 -4.40 -19.30 2.13
N GLY A 32 -3.21 -18.87 2.57
CA GLY A 32 -1.94 -19.45 2.15
C GLY A 32 -1.39 -18.91 0.83
N VAL A 33 -2.02 -17.88 0.24
CA VAL A 33 -1.52 -17.26 -1.00
C VAL A 33 -0.35 -16.33 -0.67
N GLY A 34 0.79 -16.56 -1.31
CA GLY A 34 1.98 -15.73 -1.17
C GLY A 34 1.79 -14.37 -1.82
N THR A 35 1.28 -13.39 -1.07
CA THR A 35 1.13 -12.02 -1.56
C THR A 35 2.44 -11.24 -1.45
N PRO A 36 2.68 -10.21 -2.30
CA PRO A 36 3.88 -9.37 -2.22
C PRO A 36 4.12 -8.81 -0.80
N LEU A 37 3.04 -8.53 -0.07
CA LEU A 37 3.06 -8.07 1.32
C LEU A 37 3.82 -9.02 2.27
N VAL A 38 3.68 -10.33 2.08
CA VAL A 38 4.30 -11.35 2.94
C VAL A 38 5.69 -11.75 2.42
N ILE A 39 5.91 -11.67 1.11
CA ILE A 39 7.13 -12.16 0.46
C ILE A 39 8.27 -11.14 0.49
N ILE A 40 7.98 -9.83 0.43
CA ILE A 40 9.02 -8.79 0.35
C ILE A 40 10.01 -8.87 1.52
N GLY A 41 9.54 -9.07 2.76
CA GLY A 41 10.41 -9.21 3.92
C GLY A 41 11.34 -10.43 3.82
N ASP A 42 10.81 -11.56 3.34
CA ASP A 42 11.57 -12.80 3.16
C ASP A 42 12.60 -12.68 2.02
N ARG A 43 12.35 -11.83 1.01
CA ARG A 43 13.31 -11.57 -0.09
C ARG A 43 14.35 -10.51 0.25
N LEU A 44 14.01 -9.52 1.07
CA LEU A 44 14.93 -8.48 1.51
C LEU A 44 15.94 -9.00 2.54
N SER A 45 15.57 -9.98 3.37
CA SER A 45 16.48 -10.57 4.36
C SER A 45 17.71 -11.24 3.74
N VAL A 46 17.60 -11.75 2.50
CA VAL A 46 18.73 -12.32 1.73
C VAL A 46 19.82 -11.28 1.45
N PHE A 47 19.45 -10.00 1.37
CA PHE A 47 20.39 -8.90 1.14
C PHE A 47 21.00 -8.35 2.44
N ILE A 48 20.56 -8.82 3.61
CA ILE A 48 21.11 -8.43 4.91
C ILE A 48 22.22 -9.43 5.28
N PRO A 49 23.48 -8.99 5.47
CA PRO A 49 24.54 -9.87 5.91
C PRO A 49 24.20 -10.58 7.24
N PRO A 50 24.71 -11.81 7.46
CA PRO A 50 24.28 -12.65 8.59
C PRO A 50 24.55 -12.03 9.98
N GLY A 51 25.62 -11.24 10.13
CA GLY A 51 25.93 -10.54 11.38
C GLY A 51 24.85 -9.55 11.83
N PRO A 52 24.51 -8.52 11.03
CA PRO A 52 23.42 -7.60 11.35
C PRO A 52 22.07 -8.30 11.47
N PHE A 53 21.78 -9.31 10.64
CA PHE A 53 20.53 -10.07 10.70
C PHE A 53 20.34 -10.81 12.04
N LEU A 54 21.38 -11.50 12.53
CA LEU A 54 21.34 -12.18 13.84
C LEU A 54 21.29 -11.19 15.00
N SER A 55 22.01 -10.06 14.91
CA SER A 55 21.94 -9.01 15.94
C SER A 55 20.56 -8.36 16.02
N LEU A 56 19.90 -8.21 14.88
CA LEU A 56 18.57 -7.64 14.76
C LEU A 56 17.54 -8.65 15.30
N MET A 57 17.65 -9.93 14.93
CA MET A 57 16.83 -11.00 15.51
C MET A 57 16.96 -11.09 17.04
N GLY A 58 18.19 -10.95 17.57
CA GLY A 58 18.45 -10.92 19.00
C GLY A 58 17.87 -9.69 19.71
N LYS A 59 17.85 -8.52 19.05
CA LYS A 59 17.32 -7.27 19.61
C LYS A 59 15.79 -7.19 19.60
N ILE A 60 15.13 -7.77 18.60
CA ILE A 60 13.67 -7.67 18.43
C ILE A 60 12.94 -8.92 18.96
N GLY A 61 13.64 -9.85 19.61
CA GLY A 61 12.99 -11.00 20.26
C GLY A 61 12.54 -12.09 19.28
N GLY A 62 13.30 -12.35 18.22
CA GLY A 62 13.14 -13.52 17.36
C GLY A 62 12.63 -13.28 15.94
N TYR A 63 12.63 -14.34 15.13
CA TYR A 63 12.30 -14.30 13.70
C TYR A 63 10.86 -13.82 13.42
N ASN A 64 9.90 -14.14 14.29
CA ASN A 64 8.51 -13.78 14.08
C ASN A 64 8.28 -12.27 14.16
N HIS A 65 8.98 -11.59 15.08
CA HIS A 65 8.93 -10.12 15.19
C HIS A 65 9.63 -9.43 14.03
N LEU A 66 10.74 -10.01 13.54
CA LEU A 66 11.38 -9.56 12.29
C LEU A 66 10.43 -9.65 11.10
N LYS A 67 9.70 -10.76 10.98
CA LYS A 67 8.71 -10.95 9.91
C LYS A 67 7.56 -9.95 10.03
N GLN A 68 7.07 -9.70 11.24
CA GLN A 68 6.06 -8.66 11.49
C GLN A 68 6.55 -7.27 11.13
N LEU A 69 7.82 -6.94 11.39
CA LEU A 69 8.41 -5.67 10.94
C LEU A 69 8.52 -5.58 9.42
N GLY A 70 8.89 -6.67 8.74
CA GLY A 70 8.90 -6.72 7.27
C GLY A 70 7.52 -6.50 6.66
N VAL A 71 6.50 -7.18 7.18
CA VAL A 71 5.11 -6.97 6.76
C VAL A 71 4.63 -5.56 7.11
N GLY A 72 4.86 -5.09 8.33
CA GLY A 72 4.44 -3.78 8.81
C GLY A 72 5.06 -2.62 8.03
N SER A 73 6.36 -2.70 7.73
CA SER A 73 7.05 -1.72 6.90
C SER A 73 6.54 -1.70 5.45
N THR A 74 6.19 -2.86 4.90
CA THR A 74 5.56 -2.95 3.57
C THR A 74 4.17 -2.31 3.56
N ILE A 75 3.36 -2.55 4.60
CA ILE A 75 2.05 -1.88 4.77
C ILE A 75 2.24 -0.36 4.83
N ALA A 76 3.14 0.12 5.68
CA ALA A 76 3.40 1.55 5.85
C ALA A 76 3.86 2.20 4.53
N GLY A 77 4.80 1.56 3.83
CA GLY A 77 5.29 2.01 2.53
C GLY A 77 4.18 2.06 1.47
N GLN A 78 3.37 1.01 1.37
CA GLN A 78 2.25 0.97 0.44
C GLN A 78 1.24 2.09 0.71
N LEU A 79 0.83 2.28 1.97
CA LEU A 79 -0.15 3.31 2.34
C LEU A 79 0.38 4.72 2.03
N LEU A 80 1.66 4.98 2.33
CA LEU A 80 2.31 6.24 2.00
C LEU A 80 2.33 6.49 0.49
N VAL A 81 2.77 5.51 -0.30
CA VAL A 81 2.81 5.62 -1.76
C VAL A 81 1.40 5.81 -2.33
N ALA A 82 0.42 5.04 -1.86
CA ALA A 82 -0.97 5.14 -2.30
C ALA A 82 -1.55 6.54 -2.01
N ALA A 83 -1.27 7.11 -0.83
CA ALA A 83 -1.68 8.47 -0.46
C ALA A 83 -1.06 9.53 -1.39
N ILE A 84 0.25 9.43 -1.65
CA ILE A 84 0.98 10.38 -2.52
C ILE A 84 0.46 10.29 -3.96
N VAL A 85 0.36 9.08 -4.50
CA VAL A 85 -0.13 8.86 -5.87
C VAL A 85 -1.58 9.32 -6.00
N GLY A 86 -2.42 9.04 -4.99
CA GLY A 86 -3.80 9.53 -4.94
C GLY A 86 -3.87 11.06 -4.94
N ALA A 87 -3.05 11.74 -4.13
CA ALA A 87 -2.97 13.19 -4.09
C ALA A 87 -2.56 13.81 -5.44
N ILE A 88 -1.56 13.20 -6.09
CA ILE A 88 -1.10 13.57 -7.43
C ILE A 88 -2.23 13.36 -8.45
N PHE A 89 -2.89 12.21 -8.42
CA PHE A 89 -4.00 11.87 -9.30
C PHE A 89 -5.15 12.86 -9.17
N GLY A 90 -5.57 13.19 -7.94
CA GLY A 90 -6.62 14.19 -7.68
C GLY A 90 -6.27 15.57 -8.27
N LEU A 91 -5.00 15.96 -8.22
CA LEU A 91 -4.52 17.21 -8.83
C LEU A 91 -4.57 17.16 -10.38
N PHE A 92 -4.21 16.03 -11.00
CA PHE A 92 -4.29 15.85 -12.45
C PHE A 92 -5.74 15.83 -12.96
N VAL A 93 -6.61 15.10 -12.29
CA VAL A 93 -8.04 15.00 -12.61
C VAL A 93 -8.71 16.37 -12.61
N ARG A 94 -8.40 17.21 -11.62
CA ARG A 94 -8.91 18.58 -11.56
C ARG A 94 -8.57 19.40 -12.82
N ARG A 95 -7.41 19.16 -13.43
CA ARG A 95 -6.96 19.91 -14.63
C ARG A 95 -7.71 19.49 -15.89
N ASN A 96 -8.31 18.31 -15.92
CA ASN A 96 -8.99 17.80 -17.11
C ASN A 96 -10.29 17.04 -16.75
N PRO A 97 -11.30 17.74 -16.19
CA PRO A 97 -12.54 17.12 -15.72
C PRO A 97 -13.34 16.44 -16.85
N SER A 98 -13.13 16.85 -18.10
CA SER A 98 -13.77 16.28 -19.30
C SER A 98 -13.29 14.86 -19.66
N ARG A 99 -12.24 14.35 -19.00
CA ARG A 99 -11.62 13.04 -19.30
C ARG A 99 -11.84 11.94 -18.26
N ILE A 100 -12.62 12.18 -17.20
CA ILE A 100 -13.19 11.07 -16.44
C ILE A 100 -14.56 10.81 -17.04
N PRO A 101 -14.74 9.80 -17.90
CA PRO A 101 -16.05 9.46 -18.38
C PRO A 101 -16.82 9.02 -17.16
N ALA A 102 -17.90 9.74 -16.80
CA ALA A 102 -18.86 9.29 -15.80
C ALA A 102 -19.24 7.82 -16.02
N ILE A 103 -19.21 7.36 -17.27
CA ILE A 103 -19.27 5.95 -17.72
C ILE A 103 -18.42 4.99 -16.87
N TRP A 104 -17.17 5.28 -16.53
CA TRP A 104 -16.35 4.33 -15.75
C TRP A 104 -16.80 4.21 -14.29
N THR A 105 -17.27 5.32 -13.70
CA THR A 105 -17.84 5.29 -12.34
C THR A 105 -19.19 4.59 -12.36
N THR A 106 -20.02 4.83 -13.37
CA THR A 106 -21.34 4.19 -13.52
C THR A 106 -21.21 2.69 -13.76
N SER A 107 -20.25 2.24 -14.58
CA SER A 107 -20.03 0.81 -14.85
C SER A 107 -19.57 0.00 -13.64
N ILE A 108 -18.96 0.61 -12.62
CA ILE A 108 -18.52 -0.08 -11.40
C ILE A 108 -19.66 -0.19 -10.36
N PHE A 109 -20.63 0.73 -10.40
CA PHE A 109 -21.70 0.81 -9.40
C PHE A 109 -23.09 0.36 -9.90
N VAL A 110 -23.29 0.25 -11.22
CA VAL A 110 -24.62 -0.02 -11.83
C VAL A 110 -24.68 -1.36 -12.59
N LEU A 111 -23.53 -1.94 -12.97
CA LEU A 111 -23.42 -3.30 -13.53
C LEU A 111 -22.87 -4.25 -12.47
#